data_AF-A0A8J3SV66-F1
#
_entry.id   AF-A0A8J3SV66-F1
#
_cell.length_a   1.000
_cell.length_b   1.000
_cell.length_c   1.000
_cell.angle_alpha   90.00
_cell.angle_beta   90.00
_cell.angle_gamma   90.00
#
_symmetry.space_group_name_H-M   'P 1'
#
loop_
_entity.id
_entity.type
_entity.pdbx_description
1 polymer ?
#
loop_
_entity_poly.entity_id
_entity_poly.type
_entity_poly.pdbx_seq_one_letter_code
_entity_poly.pdbx_strand_id
1 'polypeptide(L)'
;MFSTNPGRRMLSRMLKRTGVALGLATVLFTGVTTLAGPASAAATVTAQLDSGRILVNGSTVADGIDININAAGTVVTISNTLGSVAAGPGCTQVGTATRCPAGGIDRVDVFANSGNDAIRNNTKLPSTLAGNNGIDTLNGGSNNDFLAGGFGDDTLNGNGGNDTLSGNLDFDRLNGGIGTDRCTGEVETNCELD
;
A
#
# COMPACT_ATOMS: atom_id res chain seq x y z
N MET A 1 -85.79 28.09 9.28
CA MET A 1 -86.69 28.86 8.39
C MET A 1 -85.96 30.12 7.95
N PHE A 2 -86.24 30.60 6.74
CA PHE A 2 -85.53 31.66 5.98
C PHE A 2 -84.23 31.15 5.31
N SER A 3 -83.95 31.35 4.03
CA SER A 3 -84.62 32.10 2.97
C SER A 3 -84.20 31.51 1.62
N THR A 4 -85.15 31.42 0.70
CA THR A 4 -84.96 31.41 -0.75
C THR A 4 -84.24 32.73 -1.15
N ASN A 5 -83.46 32.85 -2.23
CA ASN A 5 -83.83 32.85 -3.65
C ASN A 5 -82.63 33.49 -4.44
N PRO A 6 -82.73 33.92 -5.70
CA PRO A 6 -82.54 33.18 -6.95
C PRO A 6 -81.34 33.67 -7.80
N GLY A 7 -80.99 32.85 -8.81
CA GLY A 7 -80.82 33.29 -10.21
C GLY A 7 -79.76 34.33 -10.59
N ARG A 8 -78.91 33.96 -11.55
CA ARG A 8 -79.07 34.47 -12.93
C ARG A 8 -78.23 33.68 -13.93
N ARG A 9 -78.93 33.24 -14.98
CA ARG A 9 -78.41 32.71 -16.22
C ARG A 9 -77.75 33.84 -17.04
N MET A 10 -76.92 33.38 -17.99
CA MET A 10 -76.42 34.09 -19.18
C MET A 10 -75.30 35.10 -18.87
N LEU A 11 -74.23 35.21 -19.65
CA LEU A 11 -74.02 34.89 -21.05
C LEU A 11 -72.63 34.26 -21.24
N SER A 12 -72.60 33.06 -21.82
CA SER A 12 -71.40 32.50 -22.43
C SER A 12 -71.22 33.13 -23.81
N ARG A 13 -70.22 34.01 -23.98
CA ARG A 13 -69.65 34.35 -25.29
C ARG A 13 -68.18 34.73 -25.17
N MET A 14 -67.36 33.75 -25.54
CA MET A 14 -66.13 33.81 -26.34
C MET A 14 -65.21 35.03 -26.15
N LEU A 15 -63.96 34.74 -25.77
CA LEU A 15 -62.83 35.25 -26.53
C LEU A 15 -61.70 34.18 -26.52
N LYS A 16 -61.54 33.50 -27.67
CA LYS A 16 -60.34 32.71 -27.99
C LYS A 16 -59.17 33.68 -28.18
N ARG A 17 -58.09 33.49 -27.42
CA ARG A 17 -56.74 34.00 -27.70
C ARG A 17 -55.75 32.93 -27.24
N THR A 18 -55.29 32.08 -28.17
CA THR A 18 -53.97 32.15 -28.84
C THR A 18 -52.79 31.97 -27.89
N GLY A 19 -52.00 30.92 -28.15
CA GLY A 19 -50.63 30.79 -27.64
C GLY A 19 -50.36 29.47 -26.92
N VAL A 20 -50.26 28.36 -27.65
CA VAL A 20 -49.52 27.20 -27.16
C VAL A 20 -48.05 27.55 -27.31
N ALA A 21 -47.46 28.13 -26.27
CA ALA A 21 -46.02 28.21 -26.13
C ALA A 21 -45.55 26.87 -25.52
N LEU A 22 -44.95 26.06 -26.37
CA LEU A 22 -44.30 24.80 -26.02
C LEU A 22 -43.10 25.13 -25.11
N GLY A 23 -43.31 25.07 -23.80
CA GLY A 23 -42.24 25.24 -22.83
C GLY A 23 -41.26 24.08 -22.93
N LEU A 24 -40.11 24.30 -23.58
CA LEU A 24 -38.94 23.43 -23.42
C LEU A 24 -38.53 23.46 -21.95
N ALA A 25 -38.86 22.41 -21.21
CA ALA A 25 -38.30 22.16 -19.90
C ALA A 25 -36.85 21.71 -20.07
N THR A 26 -35.92 22.67 -20.02
CA THR A 26 -34.48 22.40 -19.96
C THR A 26 -34.18 21.73 -18.62
N VAL A 27 -34.07 20.40 -18.61
CA VAL A 27 -33.60 19.65 -17.44
C VAL A 27 -32.10 19.89 -17.32
N LEU A 28 -31.69 20.83 -16.47
CA LEU A 28 -30.30 20.99 -16.05
C LEU A 28 -29.93 19.81 -15.13
N PHE A 29 -29.41 18.73 -15.70
CA PHE A 29 -28.66 17.73 -14.95
C PHE A 29 -27.26 18.26 -14.68
N THR A 30 -27.13 19.16 -13.70
CA THR A 30 -25.82 19.48 -13.09
C THR A 30 -25.64 18.56 -11.90
N GLY A 31 -25.08 17.39 -12.16
CA GLY A 31 -24.81 16.39 -11.14
C GLY A 31 -23.98 15.25 -11.71
N VAL A 32 -22.77 15.55 -12.16
CA VAL A 32 -21.73 14.51 -12.23
C VAL A 32 -21.44 14.17 -10.78
N THR A 33 -22.13 13.17 -10.23
CA THR A 33 -21.65 12.50 -9.04
C THR A 33 -20.39 11.78 -9.47
N THR A 34 -19.24 12.37 -9.19
CA THR A 34 -18.00 11.61 -9.18
C THR A 34 -18.24 10.47 -8.21
N LEU A 35 -18.34 9.26 -8.75
CA LEU A 35 -18.25 8.04 -7.98
C LEU A 35 -16.80 7.99 -7.50
N ALA A 36 -16.48 8.78 -6.47
CA ALA A 36 -15.25 8.60 -5.73
C ALA A 36 -15.41 7.19 -5.11
N GLY A 37 -14.83 6.20 -5.77
CA GLY A 37 -14.52 4.94 -5.12
C GLY A 37 -13.79 5.24 -3.81
N PRO A 38 -13.83 4.34 -2.82
CA PRO A 38 -13.07 4.55 -1.59
C PRO A 38 -11.66 4.97 -1.99
N ALA A 39 -11.23 6.16 -1.58
CA ALA A 39 -9.87 6.59 -1.78
C ALA A 39 -9.02 5.45 -1.24
N SER A 40 -8.28 4.76 -2.10
CA SER A 40 -7.36 3.71 -1.63
C SER A 40 -6.51 4.41 -0.59
N ALA A 41 -6.60 3.99 0.67
CA ALA A 41 -5.77 4.55 1.72
C ALA A 41 -4.34 4.49 1.19
N ALA A 42 -3.70 5.66 1.06
CA ALA A 42 -2.36 5.71 0.49
C ALA A 42 -1.47 4.78 1.33
N ALA A 43 -0.78 3.87 0.66
CA ALA A 43 0.10 2.89 1.29
C ALA A 43 1.16 3.65 2.10
N THR A 44 0.91 3.80 3.40
CA THR A 44 1.73 4.62 4.28
C THR A 44 2.53 3.68 5.15
N VAL A 45 3.77 3.49 4.74
CA VAL A 45 4.78 2.74 5.47
C VAL A 45 5.31 3.65 6.57
N THR A 46 5.77 3.09 7.69
CA THR A 46 6.46 3.84 8.75
C THR A 46 7.90 3.37 8.86
N ALA A 47 8.83 4.28 9.16
CA ALA A 47 10.23 3.93 9.41
C ALA A 47 10.77 4.71 10.61
N GLN A 48 11.38 3.99 11.56
CA GLN A 48 11.93 4.57 12.78
C GLN A 48 13.24 3.89 13.19
N LEU A 49 13.99 4.56 14.07
CA LEU A 49 15.11 3.96 14.77
C LEU A 49 14.66 3.46 16.13
N ASP A 50 14.95 2.20 16.42
CA ASP A 50 14.81 1.60 17.74
C ASP A 50 16.14 0.98 18.16
N SER A 51 16.84 1.64 19.08
CA SER A 51 17.96 1.05 19.81
C SER A 51 19.07 0.40 18.95
N GLY A 52 19.44 1.03 17.82
CA GLY A 52 20.45 0.51 16.88
C GLY A 52 19.88 -0.27 15.69
N ARG A 53 18.56 -0.38 15.60
CA ARG A 53 17.85 -1.03 14.49
C ARG A 53 17.02 -0.02 13.72
N ILE A 54 16.96 -0.17 12.40
CA ILE A 54 15.93 0.46 11.58
C ILE A 54 14.71 -0.47 11.59
N LEU A 55 13.57 0.03 12.06
CA LEU A 55 12.30 -0.70 12.02
C LEU A 55 11.38 -0.05 10.98
N VAL A 56 10.97 -0.85 10.01
CA VAL A 56 10.03 -0.47 8.94
C VAL A 56 8.75 -1.30 9.08
N ASN A 57 7.60 -0.65 9.15
CA ASN A 57 6.31 -1.33 9.12
C ASN A 57 5.54 -0.88 7.88
N GLY A 58 5.19 -1.84 7.03
CA GLY A 58 4.32 -1.67 5.88
C GLY A 58 2.88 -1.41 6.26
N SER A 59 2.03 -1.31 5.25
CA SER A 59 0.62 -0.94 5.37
C SER A 59 -0.27 -2.18 5.20
N THR A 60 -1.58 -1.99 4.98
CA THR A 60 -2.51 -3.11 4.71
C THR A 60 -2.81 -3.27 3.22
N VAL A 61 -2.04 -2.62 2.37
CA VAL A 61 -2.13 -2.67 0.92
C VAL A 61 -0.72 -2.88 0.37
N ALA A 62 -0.64 -3.29 -0.90
CA ALA A 62 0.64 -3.51 -1.57
C ALA A 62 1.59 -2.30 -1.44
N ASP A 63 2.80 -2.60 -0.97
CA ASP A 63 3.91 -1.69 -0.76
C ASP A 63 5.13 -2.07 -1.60
N GLY A 64 5.90 -1.08 -2.03
CA GLY A 64 7.17 -1.29 -2.73
C GLY A 64 8.30 -0.65 -1.94
N ILE A 65 8.79 -1.34 -0.91
CA ILE A 65 9.74 -0.83 0.08
C ILE A 65 11.18 -1.01 -0.44
N ASP A 66 11.85 0.11 -0.72
CA ASP A 66 13.27 0.12 -1.06
C ASP A 66 14.08 0.73 0.09
N ILE A 67 15.11 0.02 0.54
CA ILE A 67 16.03 0.45 1.61
C ILE A 67 17.42 0.57 1.02
N ASN A 68 17.96 1.79 1.02
CA ASN A 68 19.24 2.08 0.39
C ASN A 68 20.16 2.80 1.38
N ILE A 69 21.39 2.30 1.54
CA ILE A 69 22.45 3.03 2.23
C ILE A 69 23.25 3.86 1.23
N ASN A 70 23.52 5.13 1.54
CA ASN A 70 24.32 5.97 0.66
C ASN A 70 25.76 5.45 0.56
N ALA A 71 26.48 5.84 -0.51
CA ALA A 71 27.87 5.41 -0.73
C ALA A 71 28.83 5.75 0.43
N ALA A 72 28.52 6.79 1.21
CA ALA A 72 29.28 7.17 2.38
C ALA A 72 28.98 6.33 3.63
N GLY A 73 27.94 5.49 3.62
CA GLY A 73 27.55 4.67 4.78
C GLY A 73 26.97 5.47 5.96
N THR A 74 26.53 6.71 5.73
CA THR A 74 26.11 7.65 6.80
C THR A 74 24.61 7.81 6.91
N VAL A 75 23.87 7.46 5.85
CA VAL A 75 22.42 7.66 5.77
C VAL A 75 21.78 6.47 5.10
N VAL A 76 20.75 5.93 5.75
CA VAL A 76 19.81 4.99 5.13
C VAL A 76 18.59 5.76 4.66
N THR A 77 18.19 5.53 3.43
CA THR A 77 16.98 6.09 2.82
C THR A 77 16.00 4.97 2.59
N ILE A 78 14.76 5.15 3.08
CA ILE A 78 13.65 4.24 2.94
C ILE A 78 12.59 4.93 2.09
N SER A 79 12.15 4.28 1.02
CA SER A 79 11.09 4.76 0.14
C SER A 79 10.02 3.69 -0.08
N ASN A 80 8.81 4.14 -0.37
CA ASN A 80 7.72 3.29 -0.82
C ASN A 80 7.34 3.73 -2.25
N THR A 81 7.54 2.86 -3.24
CA THR A 81 7.23 3.16 -4.64
C THR A 81 5.73 3.20 -4.93
N LEU A 82 4.91 2.63 -4.04
CA LEU A 82 3.45 2.61 -4.13
C LEU A 82 2.76 3.59 -3.19
N GLY A 83 3.52 4.43 -2.48
CA GLY A 83 2.95 5.36 -1.51
C GLY A 83 3.97 6.28 -0.87
N SER A 84 3.90 6.42 0.46
CA SER A 84 4.82 7.26 1.22
C SER A 84 5.35 6.53 2.44
N VAL A 85 6.49 6.98 2.95
CA VAL A 85 7.09 6.47 4.17
C VAL A 85 7.06 7.59 5.20
N ALA A 86 6.27 7.45 6.26
CA ALA A 86 6.23 8.36 7.39
C ALA A 86 7.40 8.12 8.34
N ALA A 87 8.13 9.19 8.65
CA ALA A 87 9.24 9.14 9.60
C ALA A 87 8.75 9.07 11.06
N GLY A 88 9.15 8.02 11.76
CA GLY A 88 9.04 7.90 13.21
C GLY A 88 10.30 8.39 13.94
N PRO A 89 10.44 8.08 15.24
CA PRO A 89 11.57 8.50 16.07
C PRO A 89 12.93 8.18 15.44
N GLY A 90 13.88 9.12 15.55
CA GLY A 90 15.24 8.95 15.04
C GLY A 90 15.41 9.05 13.52
N CYS A 91 14.32 9.14 12.75
CA CYS A 91 14.37 9.36 11.31
C CYS A 91 13.79 10.73 10.94
N THR A 92 14.01 11.16 9.70
CA THR A 92 13.58 12.45 9.18
C THR A 92 12.87 12.28 7.84
N GLN A 93 11.67 12.86 7.72
CA GLN A 93 10.90 12.85 6.48
C GLN A 93 11.60 13.69 5.40
N VAL A 94 11.75 13.14 4.18
CA VAL A 94 12.26 13.86 3.01
C VAL A 94 11.38 13.56 1.80
N GLY A 95 10.46 14.47 1.49
CA GLY A 95 9.45 14.23 0.47
C GLY A 95 8.55 13.05 0.86
N THR A 96 8.39 12.09 -0.03
CA THR A 96 7.66 10.84 0.23
C THR A 96 8.53 9.74 0.85
N ALA A 97 9.83 9.96 0.99
CA ALA A 97 10.78 9.02 1.58
C ALA A 97 11.15 9.43 3.01
N THR A 98 11.77 8.51 3.74
CA THR A 98 12.32 8.73 5.07
C THR A 98 13.83 8.50 5.07
N ARG A 99 14.59 9.34 5.79
CA ARG A 99 16.03 9.20 5.98
C ARG A 99 16.34 8.96 7.44
N CYS A 100 17.09 7.90 7.73
CA CYS A 100 17.58 7.60 9.06
C CYS A 100 19.12 7.71 9.06
N PRO A 101 19.74 8.24 10.12
CA PRO A 101 21.19 8.18 10.28
C PRO A 101 21.63 6.72 10.37
N ALA A 102 22.71 6.36 9.68
CA ALA A 102 23.26 5.00 9.70
C ALA A 102 24.25 4.76 10.86
N GLY A 103 24.63 5.82 11.58
CA GLY A 103 25.57 5.73 12.69
C GLY A 103 24.99 4.90 13.85
N GLY A 104 25.69 3.82 14.21
CA GLY A 104 25.26 2.93 15.27
C GLY A 104 24.11 1.99 14.90
N ILE A 105 23.77 1.89 13.61
CA ILE A 105 22.80 0.90 13.14
C ILE A 105 23.51 -0.42 12.85
N ASP A 106 23.03 -1.50 13.44
CA ASP A 106 23.55 -2.85 13.25
C ASP A 106 22.57 -3.79 12.53
N ARG A 107 21.29 -3.40 12.39
CA ARG A 107 20.25 -4.25 11.79
C ARG A 107 19.11 -3.48 11.13
N VAL A 108 18.46 -4.13 10.16
CA VAL A 108 17.23 -3.65 9.51
C VAL A 108 16.11 -4.66 9.69
N ASP A 109 14.95 -4.23 10.19
CA ASP A 109 13.74 -5.05 10.26
C ASP A 109 12.64 -4.43 9.43
N VAL A 110 11.98 -5.27 8.63
CA VAL A 110 10.86 -4.89 7.78
C VAL A 110 9.72 -5.88 8.00
N PHE A 111 8.55 -5.36 8.34
CA PHE A 111 7.30 -6.12 8.44
C PHE A 111 6.30 -5.53 7.44
N ALA A 112 6.02 -6.22 6.34
CA ALA A 112 5.21 -5.69 5.23
C ALA A 112 3.71 -5.65 5.56
N ASN A 113 3.23 -6.64 6.32
CA ASN A 113 1.88 -6.82 6.87
C ASN A 113 0.89 -7.46 5.89
N SER A 114 -0.01 -6.70 5.27
CA SER A 114 -0.95 -7.27 4.31
C SER A 114 -0.78 -6.55 2.99
N GLY A 115 -0.82 -7.29 1.90
CA GLY A 115 -0.60 -6.74 0.58
C GLY A 115 0.33 -7.63 -0.19
N ASN A 116 0.43 -7.39 -1.50
CA ASN A 116 1.46 -8.04 -2.29
C ASN A 116 2.65 -7.09 -2.32
N ASP A 117 3.60 -7.34 -1.45
CA ASP A 117 4.65 -6.39 -1.12
C ASP A 117 5.95 -6.73 -1.84
N ALA A 118 6.69 -5.70 -2.25
CA ALA A 118 8.01 -5.83 -2.84
C ALA A 118 9.03 -5.15 -1.95
N ILE A 119 9.88 -5.94 -1.29
CA ILE A 119 10.95 -5.43 -0.41
C ILE A 119 12.30 -5.62 -1.10
N ARG A 120 13.08 -4.53 -1.19
CA ARG A 120 14.48 -4.54 -1.62
C ARG A 120 15.37 -3.92 -0.56
N ASN A 121 16.22 -4.76 0.03
CA ASN A 121 17.21 -4.32 0.99
C ASN A 121 18.60 -4.20 0.34
N ASN A 122 18.99 -3.00 -0.08
CA ASN A 122 20.32 -2.74 -0.65
C ASN A 122 21.35 -2.35 0.42
N THR A 123 21.20 -2.86 1.65
CA THR A 123 22.15 -2.62 2.74
C THR A 123 23.12 -3.78 2.92
N LYS A 124 24.15 -3.56 3.74
CA LYS A 124 25.11 -4.61 4.15
C LYS A 124 24.92 -5.01 5.60
N LEU A 125 23.75 -4.69 6.14
CA LEU A 125 23.39 -4.99 7.52
C LEU A 125 22.66 -6.33 7.54
N PRO A 126 22.84 -7.14 8.60
CA PRO A 126 21.92 -8.22 8.91
C PRO A 126 20.49 -7.69 8.96
N SER A 127 19.52 -8.51 8.55
CA SER A 127 18.13 -8.05 8.43
C SER A 127 17.11 -9.12 8.79
N THR A 128 15.92 -8.69 9.19
CA THR A 128 14.70 -9.52 9.17
C THR A 128 13.72 -8.91 8.18
N LEU A 129 13.32 -9.65 7.17
CA LEU A 129 12.26 -9.27 6.26
C LEU A 129 11.09 -10.25 6.43
N ALA A 130 9.91 -9.73 6.72
CA ALA A 130 8.68 -10.52 6.86
C ALA A 130 7.60 -9.95 5.94
N GLY A 131 7.16 -10.75 4.96
CA GLY A 131 6.05 -10.42 4.07
C GLY A 131 4.72 -10.41 4.82
N ASN A 132 4.44 -11.51 5.52
CA ASN A 132 3.20 -11.82 6.22
C ASN A 132 2.07 -12.25 5.28
N ASN A 133 1.08 -11.42 4.94
CA ASN A 133 -0.06 -11.86 4.12
C ASN A 133 0.02 -11.27 2.72
N GLY A 134 0.07 -12.14 1.71
CA GLY A 134 -0.04 -11.76 0.31
C GLY A 134 0.99 -12.47 -0.54
N ILE A 135 1.11 -12.07 -1.80
CA ILE A 135 2.14 -12.60 -2.68
C ILE A 135 3.31 -11.62 -2.64
N ASP A 136 4.31 -11.95 -1.84
CA ASP A 136 5.41 -11.06 -1.50
C ASP A 136 6.69 -11.41 -2.27
N THR A 137 7.49 -10.38 -2.55
CA THR A 137 8.84 -10.52 -3.08
C THR A 137 9.83 -9.87 -2.13
N LEU A 138 10.63 -10.70 -1.45
CA LEU A 138 11.59 -10.27 -0.44
C LEU A 138 13.02 -10.45 -0.97
N ASN A 139 13.78 -9.35 -1.03
CA ASN A 139 15.19 -9.39 -1.38
C ASN A 139 16.04 -8.91 -0.20
N GLY A 140 16.83 -9.81 0.35
CA GLY A 140 17.86 -9.56 1.36
C GLY A 140 18.98 -8.65 0.86
N GLY A 141 19.90 -8.35 1.76
CA GLY A 141 21.12 -7.61 1.51
C GLY A 141 22.29 -8.52 1.16
N SER A 142 23.50 -8.10 1.56
CA SER A 142 24.75 -8.85 1.31
C SER A 142 25.36 -9.40 2.60
N ASN A 143 24.53 -9.54 3.64
CA ASN A 143 24.90 -10.03 4.95
C ASN A 143 23.85 -11.06 5.40
N ASN A 144 24.11 -11.75 6.50
CA ASN A 144 23.24 -12.82 6.98
C ASN A 144 21.85 -12.28 7.35
N ASP A 145 20.86 -12.70 6.58
CA ASP A 145 19.49 -12.24 6.70
C ASP A 145 18.53 -13.37 7.10
N PHE A 146 17.40 -12.96 7.67
CA PHE A 146 16.25 -13.81 7.92
C PHE A 146 15.08 -13.32 7.07
N LEU A 147 14.60 -14.14 6.14
CA LEU A 147 13.47 -13.84 5.28
C LEU A 147 12.32 -14.80 5.61
N ALA A 148 11.13 -14.27 5.84
CA ALA A 148 9.91 -15.04 6.00
C ALA A 148 8.83 -14.54 5.04
N GLY A 149 8.36 -15.40 4.14
CA GLY A 149 7.29 -15.11 3.19
C GLY A 149 5.98 -14.90 3.94
N GLY A 150 5.36 -15.98 4.39
CA GLY A 150 4.17 -15.92 5.21
C GLY A 150 3.04 -16.75 4.60
N PHE A 151 1.92 -16.10 4.30
CA PHE A 151 0.79 -16.69 3.60
C PHE A 151 0.77 -16.16 2.17
N GLY A 152 0.66 -17.06 1.19
CA GLY A 152 0.70 -16.73 -0.22
C GLY A 152 1.94 -17.29 -0.92
N ASP A 153 1.92 -17.29 -2.25
CA ASP A 153 3.00 -17.86 -3.06
C ASP A 153 4.18 -16.88 -3.14
N ASP A 154 5.12 -16.94 -2.20
CA ASP A 154 6.14 -15.91 -2.03
C ASP A 154 7.42 -16.16 -2.85
N THR A 155 8.19 -15.08 -3.10
CA THR A 155 9.55 -15.16 -3.66
C THR A 155 10.56 -14.53 -2.71
N LEU A 156 11.49 -15.33 -2.19
CA LEU A 156 12.52 -14.90 -1.25
C LEU A 156 13.90 -15.08 -1.87
N ASN A 157 14.70 -14.01 -1.89
CA ASN A 157 16.09 -14.02 -2.33
C ASN A 157 17.01 -13.53 -1.20
N GLY A 158 17.86 -14.41 -0.66
CA GLY A 158 18.85 -14.08 0.37
C GLY A 158 19.98 -13.17 -0.15
N ASN A 159 20.31 -13.31 -1.44
CA ASN A 159 21.36 -12.63 -2.16
C ASN A 159 22.77 -13.04 -1.74
N GLY A 160 23.29 -12.53 -0.63
CA GLY A 160 24.61 -12.92 -0.17
C GLY A 160 24.73 -12.85 1.33
N GLY A 161 25.52 -13.76 1.91
CA GLY A 161 25.51 -13.99 3.34
C GLY A 161 25.08 -15.43 3.62
N ASN A 162 25.07 -15.80 4.89
CA ASN A 162 24.50 -17.08 5.32
C ASN A 162 23.08 -16.82 5.79
N ASP A 163 22.11 -17.07 4.91
CA ASP A 163 20.74 -16.63 5.07
C ASP A 163 19.84 -17.75 5.61
N THR A 164 18.76 -17.35 6.26
CA THR A 164 17.67 -18.25 6.65
C THR A 164 16.38 -17.79 6.00
N LEU A 165 15.87 -18.60 5.08
CA LEU A 165 14.67 -18.33 4.28
C LEU A 165 13.55 -19.27 4.74
N SER A 166 12.39 -18.72 5.10
CA SER A 166 11.19 -19.49 5.43
C SER A 166 10.06 -19.07 4.49
N GLY A 167 9.67 -19.95 3.58
CA GLY A 167 8.48 -19.74 2.75
C GLY A 167 7.19 -19.79 3.58
N ASN A 168 7.15 -20.75 4.52
CA ASN A 168 5.98 -21.16 5.28
C ASN A 168 4.99 -21.94 4.40
N LEU A 169 3.71 -21.53 4.37
CA LEU A 169 2.65 -22.24 3.66
C LEU A 169 2.65 -21.83 2.19
N ASP A 170 1.99 -22.62 1.34
CA ASP A 170 1.78 -22.34 -0.09
C ASP A 170 3.05 -22.48 -0.96
N PHE A 171 2.98 -22.05 -2.22
CA PHE A 171 4.01 -22.33 -3.23
C PHE A 171 5.09 -21.27 -3.26
N ASP A 172 6.14 -21.47 -2.47
CA ASP A 172 7.24 -20.50 -2.40
C ASP A 172 8.40 -20.79 -3.36
N ARG A 173 9.04 -19.72 -3.83
CA ARG A 173 10.36 -19.77 -4.46
C ARG A 173 11.40 -19.17 -3.52
N LEU A 174 12.33 -19.99 -3.06
CA LEU A 174 13.41 -19.58 -2.15
C LEU A 174 14.75 -19.71 -2.88
N ASN A 175 15.54 -18.64 -2.87
CA ASN A 175 16.89 -18.61 -3.40
C ASN A 175 17.84 -18.06 -2.33
N GLY A 176 18.73 -18.91 -1.80
CA GLY A 176 19.73 -18.49 -0.81
C GLY A 176 20.73 -17.49 -1.39
N GLY A 177 21.16 -17.70 -2.63
CA GLY A 177 22.24 -16.93 -3.23
C GLY A 177 23.60 -17.35 -2.69
N ILE A 178 24.53 -16.39 -2.56
CA ILE A 178 25.91 -16.66 -2.20
C ILE A 178 26.04 -16.86 -0.68
N GLY A 179 26.29 -18.09 -0.26
CA GLY A 179 26.74 -18.38 1.09
C GLY A 179 26.31 -19.77 1.56
N THR A 180 26.29 -19.96 2.88
CA THR A 180 25.76 -21.19 3.49
C THR A 180 24.37 -20.91 4.04
N ASP A 181 23.36 -21.24 3.25
CA ASP A 181 21.99 -20.88 3.55
C ASP A 181 21.16 -22.03 4.11
N ARG A 182 20.01 -21.65 4.67
CA ARG A 182 18.97 -22.58 5.12
C ARG A 182 17.63 -22.14 4.56
N CYS A 183 16.95 -23.08 3.91
CA CYS A 183 15.53 -22.93 3.56
C CYS A 183 14.65 -23.80 4.44
N THR A 184 13.48 -23.28 4.80
CA THR A 184 12.34 -24.04 5.32
C THR A 184 11.07 -23.65 4.57
N GLY A 185 10.21 -24.61 4.28
CA GLY A 185 8.95 -24.39 3.59
C GLY A 185 8.08 -25.64 3.67
N GLU A 186 6.79 -25.49 3.36
CA GLU A 186 5.87 -26.62 3.28
C GLU A 186 5.93 -27.31 1.89
N VAL A 187 4.89 -28.08 1.56
CA VAL A 187 4.82 -28.84 0.31
C VAL A 187 4.88 -27.86 -0.88
N GLU A 188 5.72 -28.18 -1.87
CA GLU A 188 5.90 -27.44 -3.14
C GLU A 188 6.75 -26.17 -3.10
N THR A 189 7.41 -25.87 -1.98
CA THR A 189 8.50 -24.87 -1.95
C THR A 189 9.70 -25.31 -2.81
N ASN A 190 10.14 -24.47 -3.75
CA ASN A 190 11.36 -24.66 -4.53
C ASN A 190 12.52 -23.88 -3.91
N CYS A 191 13.42 -24.59 -3.20
CA CYS A 191 14.64 -24.01 -2.63
C CYS A 191 15.87 -24.25 -3.52
N GLU A 192 16.52 -23.16 -3.92
CA GLU A 192 17.80 -23.12 -4.65
C GLU A 192 18.88 -22.59 -3.70
N LEU A 193 19.96 -23.37 -3.50
CA LEU A 193 21.14 -23.02 -2.70
C LEU A 193 22.38 -23.15 -3.61
N ASP A 194 23.29 -22.18 -3.60
CA ASP A 194 24.53 -22.20 -4.41
C ASP A 194 25.66 -23.05 -3.81
#